data_AF-A0A6M8W345-F1
#
_entry.id   AF-A0A6M8W345-F1
#
_cell.length_a   1.000
_cell.length_b   1.000
_cell.length_c   1.000
_cell.angle_alpha   90.00
_cell.angle_beta   90.00
_cell.angle_gamma   90.00
#
_symmetry.space_group_name_H-M   'P 1'
#
loop_
_entity.id
_entity.type
_entity.pdbx_description
1 polymer ?
#
loop_
_entity_poly.entity_id
_entity_poly.type
_entity_poly.pdbx_seq_one_letter_code
_entity_poly.pdbx_strand_id
1 'polypeptide(L)'
;MAKPKKAGLGIGGIVLVLAIVLLTRVLGIDLAPAEDGPGESGATSRSAERTPRADTTGDAGLVEDLFAEQRSGVMVTVRGEVVHILPDDNEGSRHQRFLIEISRDRTLLVAHNIDLAERVPLDEGDTLLLRGQYEWTEKGGTLHWTHHDPGKRREGGWIEHDGVRYE
;
A
#
# COMPACT_ATOMS: atom_id res chain seq x y z
N MET A 1 16.36 -49.43 -20.39
CA MET A 1 15.33 -48.58 -19.75
C MET A 1 16.00 -47.32 -19.21
N ALA A 2 15.59 -46.14 -19.68
CA ALA A 2 15.88 -44.85 -19.06
C ALA A 2 14.73 -43.90 -19.44
N LYS A 3 14.15 -43.17 -18.48
CA LYS A 3 13.09 -42.19 -18.77
C LYS A 3 13.71 -40.84 -19.14
N PRO A 4 13.21 -40.13 -20.17
CA PRO A 4 13.62 -38.75 -20.43
C PRO A 4 13.08 -37.82 -19.33
N LYS A 5 13.92 -36.89 -18.86
CA LYS A 5 13.49 -35.79 -17.99
C LYS A 5 12.73 -34.77 -18.84
N LYS A 6 11.55 -34.34 -18.41
CA LYS A 6 10.83 -33.23 -19.03
C LYS A 6 11.48 -31.92 -18.62
N ALA A 7 11.76 -31.04 -19.59
CA ALA A 7 12.09 -29.65 -19.29
C ALA A 7 10.80 -28.89 -18.93
N GLY A 8 10.76 -28.28 -17.75
CA GLY A 8 9.73 -27.34 -17.37
C GLY A 8 10.17 -25.93 -17.76
N LEU A 9 9.59 -25.37 -18.82
CA LEU A 9 9.83 -23.99 -19.23
C LEU A 9 9.09 -23.06 -18.27
N GLY A 10 9.82 -22.49 -17.32
CA GLY A 10 9.30 -21.45 -16.42
C GLY A 10 9.11 -20.14 -17.16
N ILE A 11 7.92 -19.92 -17.71
CA ILE A 11 7.42 -18.58 -18.05
C ILE A 11 6.74 -18.11 -16.76
N GLY A 12 7.36 -17.23 -15.97
CA GLY A 12 7.56 -15.85 -16.38
C GLY A 12 6.38 -15.04 -15.85
N GLY A 13 6.28 -14.93 -14.53
CA GLY A 13 5.21 -14.22 -13.79
C GLY A 13 5.32 -12.70 -13.90
N ILE A 14 5.64 -12.20 -15.10
CA ILE A 14 5.72 -10.80 -15.47
C ILE A 14 4.73 -10.66 -16.63
N VAL A 15 3.84 -9.65 -16.56
CA VAL A 15 2.64 -9.46 -17.42
C VAL A 15 1.36 -10.18 -16.93
N LEU A 16 0.78 -9.72 -15.81
CA LEU A 16 -0.68 -9.83 -15.59
C LEU A 16 -1.34 -8.69 -14.78
N VAL A 17 -0.86 -7.44 -14.88
CA VAL A 17 -1.67 -6.25 -14.46
C VAL A 17 -1.69 -5.13 -15.51
N LEU A 18 -1.51 -5.49 -16.78
CA LEU A 18 -1.78 -4.60 -17.93
C LEU A 18 -3.19 -4.82 -18.55
N ALA A 19 -3.95 -5.81 -18.08
CA ALA A 19 -5.20 -6.23 -18.71
C ALA A 19 -6.48 -5.56 -18.17
N ILE A 20 -6.48 -5.05 -16.93
CA ILE A 20 -7.71 -4.56 -16.26
C ILE A 20 -8.06 -3.10 -16.61
N VAL A 21 -7.11 -2.32 -17.16
CA VAL A 21 -7.31 -0.89 -17.46
C VAL A 21 -8.07 -0.63 -18.78
N LEU A 22 -8.42 -1.66 -19.56
CA LEU A 22 -9.18 -1.49 -20.81
C LEU A 22 -10.71 -1.63 -20.68
N LEU A 23 -11.26 -2.10 -19.54
CA LEU A 23 -12.69 -2.46 -19.45
C LEU A 23 -13.61 -1.33 -18.94
N THR A 24 -13.08 -0.25 -18.36
CA THR A 24 -13.89 0.83 -17.75
C THR A 24 -14.47 1.84 -18.75
N ARG A 25 -14.23 1.68 -20.07
CA ARG A 25 -14.71 2.59 -21.13
C ARG A 25 -15.92 2.06 -21.92
N VAL A 26 -16.74 1.20 -21.33
CA VAL A 26 -17.94 0.63 -21.97
C VAL A 26 -19.26 1.01 -21.28
N LEU A 27 -19.25 1.51 -20.04
CA LEU A 27 -20.48 1.69 -19.24
C LEU A 27 -20.96 3.14 -19.01
N GLY A 28 -20.24 4.17 -19.47
CA GLY A 28 -20.78 5.52 -19.63
C GLY A 28 -21.41 6.17 -18.39
N ILE A 29 -20.87 5.93 -17.19
CA ILE A 29 -21.36 6.53 -15.94
C ILE A 29 -20.58 7.81 -15.65
N ASP A 30 -21.15 8.95 -16.06
CA ASP A 30 -20.74 10.27 -15.56
C ASP A 30 -21.34 10.48 -14.17
N LEU A 31 -20.49 10.68 -13.15
CA LEU A 31 -20.92 10.98 -11.79
C LEU A 31 -20.41 12.37 -11.38
N ALA A 32 -21.15 13.40 -11.79
CA ALA A 32 -20.96 14.75 -11.29
C ALA A 32 -21.61 14.91 -9.90
N PRO A 33 -20.93 15.53 -8.91
CA PRO A 33 -21.59 16.00 -7.70
C PRO A 33 -22.38 17.29 -7.99
N ALA A 34 -23.54 17.44 -7.36
CA ALA A 34 -24.33 18.66 -7.39
C ALA A 34 -24.16 19.44 -6.08
N GLU A 35 -23.90 20.75 -6.21
CA GLU A 35 -23.81 21.73 -5.12
C GLU A 35 -25.14 22.50 -5.04
N ASP A 36 -25.72 22.72 -3.84
CA ASP A 36 -26.32 24.03 -3.47
C ASP A 36 -26.76 24.11 -1.98
N GLY A 37 -26.71 25.33 -1.42
CA GLY A 37 -27.72 25.79 -0.43
C GLY A 37 -27.33 25.86 1.08
N PRO A 38 -27.41 27.05 1.73
CA PRO A 38 -26.94 27.25 3.12
C PRO A 38 -28.04 27.52 4.18
N GLY A 39 -27.68 27.47 5.49
CA GLY A 39 -28.51 27.97 6.59
C GLY A 39 -27.85 28.02 7.99
N GLU A 40 -28.00 29.16 8.67
CA GLU A 40 -27.66 29.43 10.09
C GLU A 40 -28.87 29.21 11.03
N SER A 41 -28.80 29.16 12.37
CA SER A 41 -27.72 29.25 13.41
C SER A 41 -28.13 28.32 14.59
N GLY A 42 -27.58 28.26 15.81
CA GLY A 42 -26.58 29.03 16.57
C GLY A 42 -26.66 28.61 18.06
N ALA A 43 -25.81 29.18 18.94
CA ALA A 43 -25.84 29.08 20.43
C ALA A 43 -25.41 27.76 21.13
N THR A 44 -24.09 27.54 21.17
CA THR A 44 -23.26 27.14 22.33
C THR A 44 -23.87 26.45 23.58
N SER A 45 -23.24 25.35 23.99
CA SER A 45 -22.87 25.12 25.40
C SER A 45 -21.57 24.32 25.51
N ARG A 46 -20.62 24.84 26.31
CA ARG A 46 -19.33 24.17 26.55
C ARG A 46 -19.52 23.04 27.55
N SER A 47 -19.11 21.83 27.21
CA SER A 47 -18.89 20.77 28.20
C SER A 47 -17.79 19.83 27.72
N ALA A 48 -16.77 19.66 28.56
CA ALA A 48 -15.65 18.72 28.44
C ALA A 48 -14.99 18.62 27.04
N GLU A 49 -13.89 19.34 26.86
CA GLU A 49 -12.93 19.10 25.77
C GLU A 49 -12.22 17.76 25.99
N ARG A 50 -12.94 16.67 25.71
CA ARG A 50 -12.36 15.36 25.50
C ARG A 50 -11.72 15.40 24.12
N THR A 51 -10.45 15.81 24.07
CA THR A 51 -9.64 15.80 22.85
C THR A 51 -9.90 14.50 22.11
N PRO A 52 -10.36 14.53 20.84
CA PRO A 52 -10.32 13.34 20.02
C PRO A 52 -8.86 12.87 20.04
N ARG A 53 -8.62 11.60 20.40
CA ARG A 53 -7.34 10.99 20.08
C ARG A 53 -7.30 10.98 18.56
N ALA A 54 -6.59 11.96 17.98
CA ALA A 54 -6.63 12.23 16.56
C ALA A 54 -6.41 10.95 15.77
N ASP A 55 -7.19 10.79 14.71
CA ASP A 55 -7.20 9.62 13.85
C ASP A 55 -5.78 9.40 13.29
N THR A 56 -5.03 8.50 13.94
CA THR A 56 -3.66 8.13 13.56
C THR A 56 -3.53 6.63 13.27
N THR A 57 -4.66 5.94 13.14
CA THR A 57 -4.74 4.76 12.29
C THR A 57 -4.73 5.26 10.86
N GLY A 58 -3.81 4.79 10.01
CA GLY A 58 -3.87 5.08 8.57
C GLY A 58 -5.06 4.36 7.90
N ASP A 59 -4.96 4.12 6.61
CA ASP A 59 -5.93 3.39 5.79
C ASP A 59 -6.06 1.89 6.15
N ALA A 60 -5.77 1.48 7.39
CA ALA A 60 -5.84 0.09 7.84
C ALA A 60 -7.25 -0.49 7.70
N GLY A 61 -8.31 0.30 7.98
CA GLY A 61 -9.70 -0.13 7.73
C GLY A 61 -9.97 -0.41 6.25
N LEU A 62 -9.46 0.44 5.35
CA LEU A 62 -9.53 0.19 3.91
C LEU A 62 -8.71 -1.04 3.50
N VAL A 63 -7.56 -1.31 4.14
CA VAL A 63 -6.79 -2.55 3.89
C VAL A 63 -7.54 -3.79 4.37
N GLU A 64 -8.30 -3.74 5.46
CA GLU A 64 -9.19 -4.84 5.87
C GLU A 64 -10.26 -5.10 4.80
N ASP A 65 -10.93 -4.05 4.30
CA ASP A 65 -11.93 -4.16 3.24
C ASP A 65 -11.32 -4.74 1.95
N LEU A 66 -10.15 -4.23 1.52
CA LEU A 66 -9.43 -4.75 0.36
C LEU A 66 -8.98 -6.19 0.54
N PHE A 67 -8.61 -6.61 1.76
CA PHE A 67 -8.28 -8.00 2.04
C PHE A 67 -9.51 -8.92 1.98
N ALA A 68 -10.62 -8.51 2.59
CA ALA A 68 -11.87 -9.25 2.59
C ALA A 68 -12.45 -9.42 1.18
N GLU A 69 -12.34 -8.38 0.34
CA GLU A 69 -12.77 -8.37 -1.06
C GLU A 69 -11.74 -8.96 -2.04
N GLN A 70 -10.56 -9.37 -1.56
CA GLN A 70 -9.43 -9.87 -2.37
C GLN A 70 -8.99 -8.91 -3.49
N ARG A 71 -9.03 -7.61 -3.21
CA ARG A 71 -8.76 -6.54 -4.19
C ARG A 71 -7.31 -6.09 -4.18
N SER A 72 -6.82 -5.81 -5.38
CA SER A 72 -5.45 -5.41 -5.68
C SER A 72 -5.40 -4.06 -6.39
N GLY A 73 -4.22 -3.44 -6.44
CA GLY A 73 -3.93 -2.27 -7.26
C GLY A 73 -4.37 -0.92 -6.69
N VAL A 74 -4.77 -0.86 -5.42
CA VAL A 74 -5.28 0.37 -4.77
C VAL A 74 -4.16 1.07 -4.00
N MET A 75 -3.98 2.38 -4.19
CA MET A 75 -3.05 3.17 -3.37
C MET A 75 -3.63 3.38 -1.97
N VAL A 76 -2.84 3.11 -0.94
CA VAL A 76 -3.20 3.26 0.47
C VAL A 76 -2.07 3.99 1.23
N THR A 77 -2.43 4.70 2.29
CA THR A 77 -1.51 5.36 3.23
C THR A 77 -1.68 4.74 4.61
N VAL A 78 -0.79 3.85 5.01
CA VAL A 78 -0.87 3.10 6.27
C VAL A 78 0.20 3.53 7.26
N ARG A 79 -0.15 3.52 8.55
CA ARG A 79 0.81 3.55 9.66
C ARG A 79 0.97 2.14 10.21
N GLY A 80 2.20 1.72 10.48
CA GLY A 80 2.48 0.40 11.06
C GLY A 80 3.82 0.31 11.77
N GLU A 81 3.95 -0.70 12.62
CA GLU A 81 5.19 -1.03 13.35
C GLU A 81 5.97 -2.12 12.60
N VAL A 82 7.28 -1.98 12.46
CA VAL A 82 8.16 -2.98 11.81
C VAL A 82 8.30 -4.19 12.74
N VAL A 83 7.57 -5.27 12.45
CA VAL A 83 7.57 -6.50 13.26
C VAL A 83 8.60 -7.54 12.81
N HIS A 84 9.16 -7.42 11.59
CA HIS A 84 10.28 -8.25 11.17
C HIS A 84 11.05 -7.68 9.98
N ILE A 85 12.38 -7.68 10.01
CA ILE A 85 13.22 -7.29 8.87
C ILE A 85 13.69 -8.55 8.10
N LEU A 86 13.43 -8.58 6.79
CA LEU A 86 13.81 -9.70 5.92
C LEU A 86 15.10 -9.37 5.15
N PRO A 87 15.84 -10.37 4.66
CA PRO A 87 16.94 -10.13 3.72
C PRO A 87 16.46 -9.38 2.48
N ASP A 88 17.23 -8.38 2.04
CA ASP A 88 16.94 -7.65 0.80
C ASP A 88 16.85 -8.63 -0.38
N ASP A 89 15.83 -8.47 -1.22
CA ASP A 89 15.75 -9.15 -2.50
C ASP A 89 16.74 -8.50 -3.46
N ASN A 90 17.55 -9.33 -4.13
CA ASN A 90 18.58 -8.91 -5.07
C ASN A 90 18.43 -9.59 -6.44
N GLU A 91 17.30 -10.27 -6.70
CA GLU A 91 16.99 -10.86 -8.00
C GLU A 91 16.20 -9.88 -8.88
N GLY A 92 16.87 -9.30 -9.89
CA GLY A 92 16.28 -8.27 -10.75
C GLY A 92 16.47 -6.88 -10.15
N SER A 93 15.38 -6.12 -10.00
CA SER A 93 15.43 -4.86 -9.24
C SER A 93 15.51 -5.17 -7.75
N ARG A 94 16.40 -4.49 -7.03
CA ARG A 94 16.66 -4.73 -5.62
C ARG A 94 15.52 -4.19 -4.76
N HIS A 95 15.07 -4.96 -3.78
CA HIS A 95 14.03 -4.54 -2.85
C HIS A 95 14.45 -4.76 -1.40
N GLN A 96 14.37 -3.72 -0.57
CA GLN A 96 14.32 -3.88 0.87
C GLN A 96 12.97 -4.51 1.23
N ARG A 97 12.99 -5.53 2.09
CA ARG A 97 11.80 -6.26 2.51
C ARG A 97 11.68 -6.31 4.01
N PHE A 98 10.47 -6.05 4.51
CA PHE A 98 10.16 -6.12 5.93
C PHE A 98 8.66 -6.31 6.12
N LEU A 99 8.26 -6.76 7.30
CA LEU A 99 6.87 -6.92 7.70
C LEU A 99 6.47 -5.76 8.60
N ILE A 100 5.29 -5.18 8.36
CA ILE A 100 4.66 -4.21 9.27
C ILE A 100 3.35 -4.75 9.83
N GLU A 101 3.09 -4.55 11.12
CA GLU A 101 1.75 -4.70 11.71
C GLU A 101 1.01 -3.36 11.61
N ILE A 102 -0.19 -3.37 11.01
CA ILE A 102 -1.05 -2.17 10.87
C ILE A 102 -2.35 -2.27 11.67
N SER A 103 -2.70 -3.47 12.11
CA SER A 103 -3.81 -3.79 13.00
C SER A 103 -3.51 -5.13 13.69
N ARG A 104 -4.23 -5.46 14.77
CA ARG A 104 -4.04 -6.71 15.55
C ARG A 104 -4.12 -8.00 14.72
N ASP A 105 -4.82 -7.95 13.59
CA ASP A 105 -5.12 -9.10 12.75
C ASP A 105 -4.47 -8.97 11.36
N ARG A 106 -3.58 -7.97 11.16
CA ARG A 106 -3.05 -7.57 9.85
C ARG A 106 -1.57 -7.20 9.85
N THR A 107 -0.79 -8.10 9.28
CA THR A 107 0.58 -7.84 8.81
C THR A 107 0.57 -7.59 7.30
N LEU A 108 1.42 -6.66 6.83
CA LEU A 108 1.73 -6.47 5.42
C LEU A 108 3.20 -6.72 5.15
N LEU A 109 3.52 -7.32 4.00
CA LEU A 109 4.89 -7.32 3.47
C LEU A 109 5.13 -5.99 2.73
N VAL A 110 6.17 -5.25 3.11
CA VAL A 110 6.62 -4.10 2.32
C VAL A 110 7.74 -4.54 1.38
N ALA A 111 7.63 -4.15 0.11
CA ALA A 111 8.65 -4.37 -0.92
C ALA A 111 9.08 -3.03 -1.51
N HIS A 112 10.08 -2.41 -0.89
CA HIS A 112 10.57 -1.07 -1.25
C HIS A 112 11.74 -1.16 -2.22
N ASN A 113 11.61 -0.57 -3.41
CA ASN A 113 12.60 -0.69 -4.49
C ASN A 113 13.81 0.24 -4.25
N ILE A 114 14.94 -0.35 -3.84
CA ILE A 114 16.17 0.36 -3.48
C ILE A 114 17.13 0.60 -4.66
N ASP A 115 16.65 0.39 -5.89
CA ASP A 115 17.25 0.97 -7.10
C ASP A 115 16.60 2.31 -7.50
N LEU A 116 15.41 2.62 -6.96
CA LEU A 116 14.63 3.82 -7.27
C LEU A 116 14.63 4.84 -6.13
N ALA A 117 14.68 4.37 -4.88
CA ALA A 117 14.71 5.17 -3.66
C ALA A 117 15.87 4.74 -2.74
N GLU A 118 16.21 5.56 -1.74
CA GLU A 118 17.21 5.19 -0.73
C GLU A 118 16.70 4.10 0.23
N ARG A 119 17.55 3.11 0.57
CA ARG A 119 17.22 2.08 1.55
C ARG A 119 16.94 2.71 2.92
N VAL A 120 15.78 2.43 3.49
CA VAL A 120 15.37 2.96 4.80
C VAL A 120 16.23 2.30 5.90
N PRO A 121 16.88 3.07 6.79
CA PRO A 121 17.49 2.53 7.99
C PRO A 121 16.35 2.17 8.96
N LEU A 122 16.17 0.86 9.20
CA LEU A 122 15.10 0.31 10.04
C LEU A 122 15.68 -0.69 11.05
N ASP A 123 15.13 -0.66 12.24
CA ASP A 123 15.20 -1.68 13.28
C ASP A 123 13.78 -2.28 13.55
N GLU A 124 13.70 -3.42 14.25
CA GLU A 124 12.42 -3.99 14.67
C GLU A 124 11.81 -3.18 15.82
N GLY A 125 10.54 -2.81 15.70
CA GLY A 125 9.82 -1.89 16.61
C GLY A 125 9.66 -0.46 16.06
N ASP A 126 10.30 -0.12 14.94
CA ASP A 126 10.18 1.21 14.32
C ASP A 126 8.74 1.47 13.82
N THR A 127 8.23 2.68 14.04
CA THR A 127 6.92 3.10 13.53
C THR A 127 7.07 3.91 12.25
N LEU A 128 6.40 3.44 11.19
CA LEU A 128 6.46 4.04 9.87
C LEU A 128 5.11 4.60 9.44
N LEU A 129 5.14 5.65 8.63
CA LEU A 129 4.02 6.04 7.78
C LEU A 129 4.40 5.73 6.32
N LEU A 130 3.62 4.91 5.65
CA LEU A 130 3.93 4.43 4.30
C LEU A 130 2.79 4.76 3.36
N ARG A 131 3.13 5.14 2.14
CA ARG A 131 2.20 5.22 1.02
C ARG A 131 2.65 4.28 -0.08
N GLY A 132 1.74 3.46 -0.60
CA GLY A 132 2.07 2.50 -1.65
C GLY A 132 0.83 1.85 -2.24
N GLN A 133 1.03 1.01 -3.26
CA GLN A 133 -0.02 0.19 -3.83
C GLN A 133 -0.18 -1.09 -3.01
N TYR A 134 -1.41 -1.39 -2.59
CA TYR A 134 -1.75 -2.67 -1.95
C TYR A 134 -2.02 -3.75 -3.00
N GLU A 135 -1.39 -4.91 -2.82
CA GLU A 135 -1.65 -6.13 -3.55
C GLU A 135 -2.12 -7.23 -2.61
N TRP A 136 -3.22 -7.90 -2.97
CA TRP A 136 -3.76 -8.98 -2.16
C TRP A 136 -2.85 -10.23 -2.16
N THR A 137 -2.67 -10.84 -1.00
CA THR A 137 -2.14 -12.20 -0.86
C THR A 137 -2.84 -12.90 0.29
N GLU A 138 -2.85 -14.24 0.30
CA GLU A 138 -3.36 -15.07 1.41
C GLU A 138 -2.69 -14.75 2.77
N LYS A 139 -1.54 -14.06 2.78
CA LYS A 139 -0.75 -13.72 3.97
C LYS A 139 -0.99 -12.29 4.50
N GLY A 140 -2.03 -11.61 4.01
CA GLY A 140 -2.44 -10.28 4.47
C GLY A 140 -2.23 -9.18 3.44
N GLY A 141 -1.26 -9.35 2.53
CA GLY A 141 -1.02 -8.46 1.40
C GLY A 141 0.41 -7.93 1.32
N THR A 142 0.73 -7.32 0.19
CA THR A 142 2.02 -6.68 -0.09
C THR A 142 1.79 -5.21 -0.39
N LEU A 143 2.59 -4.33 0.22
CA LEU A 143 2.70 -2.92 -0.14
C LEU A 143 3.93 -2.72 -1.02
N HIS A 144 3.71 -2.39 -2.30
CA HIS A 144 4.74 -2.05 -3.29
C HIS A 144 4.52 -0.63 -3.84
N TRP A 145 5.31 -0.18 -4.82
CA TRP A 145 5.30 1.22 -5.28
C TRP A 145 5.49 2.25 -4.14
N THR A 146 6.24 1.91 -3.10
CA THR A 146 6.59 2.83 -2.00
C THR A 146 7.73 3.79 -2.39
N HIS A 147 7.71 4.27 -3.64
CA HIS A 147 8.68 5.16 -4.28
C HIS A 147 7.98 6.03 -5.35
N HIS A 148 8.61 7.12 -5.77
CA HIS A 148 8.11 7.96 -6.86
C HIS A 148 8.10 7.20 -8.21
N ASP A 149 7.19 7.48 -9.14
CA ASP A 149 7.33 7.01 -10.54
C ASP A 149 8.32 7.93 -11.27
N PRO A 150 9.52 7.45 -11.68
CA PRO A 150 10.49 8.30 -12.37
C PRO A 150 9.95 8.83 -13.70
N GLY A 151 8.98 8.14 -14.31
CA GLY A 151 8.31 8.56 -15.53
C GLY A 151 7.10 9.48 -15.32
N LYS A 152 6.67 9.72 -14.07
CA LYS A 152 5.48 10.53 -13.70
C LYS A 152 4.20 10.18 -14.47
N ARG A 153 4.02 8.90 -14.83
CA ARG A 153 2.84 8.37 -15.54
C ARG A 153 1.76 7.92 -14.58
N ARG A 154 2.11 7.63 -13.33
CA ARG A 154 1.21 7.21 -12.25
C ARG A 154 1.58 7.92 -10.96
N GLU A 155 0.65 7.87 -10.02
CA GLU A 155 0.90 8.29 -8.65
C GLU A 155 1.91 7.34 -7.99
N GLY A 156 2.93 7.89 -7.33
CA GLY A 156 3.92 7.14 -6.58
C GLY A 156 3.56 6.99 -5.10
N GLY A 157 4.41 6.27 -4.38
CA GLY A 157 4.37 6.13 -2.93
C GLY A 157 5.67 6.60 -2.29
N TRP A 158 5.79 6.36 -0.99
CA TRP A 158 6.92 6.78 -0.18
C TRP A 158 6.92 6.03 1.16
N ILE A 159 8.04 6.06 1.86
CA ILE A 159 8.15 5.65 3.27
C ILE A 159 8.62 6.86 4.07
N GLU A 160 8.01 7.10 5.23
CA GLU A 160 8.42 8.12 6.18
C GLU A 160 8.82 7.46 7.50
N HIS A 161 10.09 7.67 7.88
CA HIS A 161 10.70 7.18 9.12
C HIS A 161 11.40 8.34 9.83
N ASP A 162 11.12 8.55 11.12
CA ASP A 162 11.71 9.64 11.93
C ASP A 162 11.67 11.05 11.28
N GLY A 163 10.61 11.31 10.50
CA GLY A 163 10.41 12.58 9.78
C GLY A 163 11.24 12.73 8.49
N VAL A 164 12.00 11.70 8.11
CA VAL A 164 12.69 11.60 6.81
C VAL A 164 11.83 10.79 5.84
N ARG A 165 11.68 11.28 4.61
CA ARG A 165 10.92 10.60 3.54
C ARG A 165 11.86 10.00 2.50
N TYR A 166 11.54 8.76 2.11
CA TYR A 166 12.23 7.93 1.14
C TYR A 166 11.27 7.67 -0.03
N GLU A 167 11.60 8.13 -1.23
CA GLU A 167 10.81 7.94 -2.46
C GLU A 167 11.66 7.94 -3.74
#